data_AF-R7H0V3-F1
#
_entry.id   AF-R7H0V3-F1
#
_cell.length_a   1.000
_cell.length_b   1.000
_cell.length_c   1.000
_cell.angle_alpha   90.00
_cell.angle_beta   90.00
_cell.angle_gamma   90.00
#
_symmetry.space_group_name_H-M   'P 1'
#
loop_
_entity.id
_entity.type
_entity.pdbx_description
1 polymer ?
#
loop_
_entity_poly.entity_id
_entity_poly.type
_entity_poly.pdbx_seq_one_letter_code
_entity_poly.pdbx_strand_id
1 'polypeptide(L)'
;MKEYIATTLESTFSMAGMKVEMSGSYGGWDPNTDSEILHLMEQHYRELFGEEAIEQVDHAGLECSVILGKYPHLDVVSFGPTMRSPHTTSERCLIKTIAPFWELVKKTLAEVPAK
;
A
#
# COMPACT_ATOMS: atom_id res chain seq x y z
N MET A 1 -1.03 -17.35 7.00
CA MET A 1 0.46 -17.41 7.02
C MET A 1 1.06 -16.78 8.29
N LYS A 2 0.65 -15.55 8.68
CA LYS A 2 1.12 -14.89 9.92
C LYS A 2 1.02 -15.78 11.16
N GLU A 3 -0.17 -16.31 11.44
CA GLU A 3 -0.41 -17.16 12.61
C GLU A 3 0.45 -18.43 12.61
N TYR A 4 0.54 -19.11 11.47
CA TYR A 4 1.40 -20.28 11.31
C TYR A 4 2.88 -19.99 11.67
N ILE A 5 3.43 -18.86 11.20
CA ILE A 5 4.81 -18.45 11.53
C ILE A 5 4.93 -18.12 13.02
N ALA A 6 3.97 -17.35 13.57
CA ALA A 6 3.95 -16.98 14.98
C ALA A 6 3.90 -18.23 15.90
N THR A 7 3.02 -19.18 15.61
CA THR A 7 2.92 -20.45 16.34
C THR A 7 4.18 -21.29 16.21
N THR A 8 4.82 -21.29 15.03
CA THR A 8 6.09 -22.01 14.83
C THR A 8 7.19 -21.43 15.71
N LEU A 9 7.36 -20.10 15.73
CA LEU A 9 8.32 -19.41 16.60
C LEU A 9 8.03 -19.67 18.07
N GLU A 10 6.77 -19.51 18.49
CA GLU A 10 6.34 -19.79 19.86
C GLU A 10 6.66 -21.23 20.27
N SER A 11 6.38 -22.21 19.39
CA SER A 11 6.65 -23.62 19.65
C SER A 11 8.15 -23.88 19.85
N THR A 12 8.99 -23.33 18.97
CA THR A 12 10.45 -23.48 19.06
C THR A 12 11.01 -22.91 20.37
N PHE A 13 10.62 -21.69 20.75
CA PHE A 13 11.11 -21.05 21.97
C PHE A 13 10.51 -21.66 23.24
N SER A 14 9.26 -22.12 23.19
CA SER A 14 8.63 -22.83 24.31
C SER A 14 9.34 -24.15 24.62
N MET A 15 9.78 -24.90 23.60
CA MET A 15 10.61 -26.10 23.79
C MET A 15 11.97 -25.79 24.45
N ALA A 16 12.48 -24.58 24.30
CA ALA A 16 13.68 -24.09 24.97
C ALA A 16 13.41 -23.51 26.38
N GLY A 17 12.17 -23.59 26.88
CA GLY A 17 11.78 -23.04 28.19
C GLY A 17 11.65 -21.52 28.23
N MET A 18 11.56 -20.85 27.07
CA MET A 18 11.40 -19.40 26.99
C MET A 18 9.93 -18.99 26.91
N LYS A 19 9.61 -17.81 27.45
CA LYS A 19 8.31 -17.15 27.26
C LYS A 19 8.34 -16.35 25.97
N VAL A 20 7.28 -16.45 25.16
CA VAL A 20 7.10 -15.65 23.95
C VAL A 20 5.91 -14.71 24.12
N GLU A 21 6.06 -13.46 23.68
CA GLU A 21 5.00 -12.46 23.66
C GLU A 21 4.90 -11.86 22.27
N MET A 22 3.70 -11.92 21.67
CA MET A 22 3.42 -11.32 20.37
C MET A 22 2.80 -9.94 20.57
N SER A 23 3.21 -8.95 19.80
CA SER A 23 2.65 -7.59 19.84
C SER A 23 2.65 -6.94 18.45
N GLY A 24 2.01 -5.78 18.31
CA GLY A 24 2.06 -5.00 17.06
C GLY A 24 1.36 -5.65 15.87
N SER A 25 0.36 -6.50 16.10
CA SER A 25 -0.37 -7.18 15.03
C SER A 25 -1.19 -6.18 14.19
N TYR A 26 -0.94 -6.16 12.88
CA TYR A 26 -1.79 -5.52 11.88
C TYR A 26 -2.14 -6.49 10.74
N GLY A 27 -3.12 -6.11 9.93
CA GLY A 27 -3.61 -6.91 8.80
C GLY A 27 -2.77 -6.73 7.53
N GLY A 28 -2.97 -7.62 6.56
CA GLY A 28 -2.58 -7.34 5.18
C GLY A 28 -3.64 -6.49 4.48
N TRP A 29 -3.32 -5.97 3.30
CA TRP A 29 -4.27 -5.39 2.38
C TRP A 29 -4.25 -6.23 1.10
N ASP A 30 -5.31 -6.99 0.87
CA ASP A 30 -5.44 -7.81 -0.33
C ASP A 30 -5.83 -6.93 -1.52
N PRO A 31 -5.27 -7.19 -2.72
CA PRO A 31 -5.60 -6.41 -3.91
C PRO A 31 -7.06 -6.62 -4.30
N ASN A 32 -7.73 -5.52 -4.70
CA ASN A 32 -9.04 -5.53 -5.31
C ASN A 32 -8.91 -5.19 -6.79
N THR A 33 -8.93 -6.19 -7.67
CA THR A 33 -8.79 -5.99 -9.12
C THR A 33 -10.03 -5.39 -9.77
N ASP A 34 -11.17 -5.38 -9.07
CA ASP A 34 -12.44 -4.79 -9.53
C ASP A 34 -12.64 -3.37 -8.95
N SER A 35 -11.55 -2.70 -8.56
CA SER A 35 -11.57 -1.38 -7.93
C SER A 35 -11.87 -0.28 -8.95
N GLU A 36 -12.93 0.49 -8.71
CA GLU A 36 -13.34 1.59 -9.58
C GLU A 36 -12.30 2.73 -9.55
N ILE A 37 -11.77 3.04 -8.36
CA ILE A 37 -10.73 4.08 -8.24
C ILE A 37 -9.40 3.64 -8.87
N LEU A 38 -9.05 2.36 -8.82
CA LEU A 38 -7.86 1.82 -9.48
C LEU A 38 -7.95 2.03 -10.99
N HIS A 39 -9.02 1.57 -11.62
CA HIS A 39 -9.20 1.71 -13.07
C HIS A 39 -9.28 3.17 -13.54
N LEU A 40 -9.92 4.04 -12.75
CA LEU A 40 -9.93 5.48 -13.02
C LEU A 40 -8.51 6.05 -13.02
N MET A 41 -7.71 5.69 -12.03
CA MET A 41 -6.33 6.16 -11.92
C MET A 41 -5.42 5.59 -13.03
N GLU A 42 -5.58 4.33 -13.43
CA GLU A 42 -4.87 3.74 -14.58
C GLU A 42 -5.18 4.51 -15.86
N GLN A 43 -6.46 4.79 -16.11
CA GLN A 43 -6.89 5.58 -17.27
C GLN A 43 -6.25 6.97 -17.25
N HIS A 44 -6.30 7.67 -16.11
CA HIS A 44 -5.71 9.00 -15.98
C HIS A 44 -4.19 8.99 -16.13
N TYR A 45 -3.52 7.97 -15.62
CA TYR A 45 -2.08 7.80 -15.76
C TYR A 45 -1.70 7.69 -17.25
N ARG A 46 -2.43 6.84 -17.99
CA ARG A 46 -2.24 6.69 -19.44
C ARG A 46 -2.51 7.97 -20.22
N GLU A 47 -3.56 8.70 -19.88
CA GLU A 47 -3.89 9.98 -20.53
C GLU A 47 -2.84 11.07 -20.27
N LEU A 48 -2.29 11.13 -19.06
CA LEU A 48 -1.29 12.15 -18.69
C LEU A 48 0.11 11.83 -19.21
N PHE A 49 0.50 10.56 -19.21
CA PHE A 49 1.90 10.16 -19.40
C PHE A 49 2.14 9.31 -20.65
N GLY A 50 1.08 8.83 -21.31
CA GLY A 50 1.18 8.05 -22.55
C GLY A 50 1.72 6.62 -22.36
N GLU A 51 1.76 6.13 -21.12
CA GLU A 51 2.23 4.79 -20.75
C GLU A 51 1.26 4.16 -19.73
N GLU A 52 1.23 2.83 -19.65
CA GLU A 52 0.38 2.13 -18.67
C GLU A 52 0.96 2.25 -17.26
N ALA A 53 0.08 2.42 -16.27
CA ALA A 53 0.48 2.37 -14.86
C ALA A 53 0.97 0.96 -14.50
N ILE A 54 1.92 0.87 -13.57
CA ILE A 54 2.38 -0.41 -13.06
C ILE A 54 1.69 -0.69 -11.73
N GLU A 55 0.75 -1.64 -11.74
CA GLU A 55 0.14 -2.16 -10.52
C GLU A 55 1.08 -3.13 -9.81
N GLN A 56 1.26 -2.96 -8.50
CA GLN A 56 2.13 -3.82 -7.70
C GLN A 56 1.52 -4.08 -6.32
N VAL A 57 1.89 -5.23 -5.76
CA VAL A 57 1.66 -5.56 -4.35
C VAL A 57 3.03 -5.58 -3.67
N ASP A 58 3.19 -4.73 -2.66
CA ASP A 58 4.45 -4.61 -1.92
C ASP A 58 4.51 -5.53 -0.70
N HIS A 59 5.68 -6.11 -0.45
CA HIS A 59 5.96 -6.82 0.81
C HIS A 59 6.36 -5.83 1.93
N ALA A 60 5.47 -4.88 2.21
CA ALA A 60 5.61 -3.83 3.20
C ALA A 60 4.28 -3.59 3.93
N GLY A 61 4.33 -2.87 5.04
CA GLY A 61 3.11 -2.43 5.75
C GLY A 61 2.58 -1.12 5.18
N LEU A 62 1.30 -1.09 4.82
CA LEU A 62 0.56 0.14 4.48
C LEU A 62 -0.63 0.32 5.42
N GLU A 63 -0.93 1.55 5.80
CA GLU A 63 -2.11 1.87 6.62
C GLU A 63 -3.43 1.50 5.94
N CYS A 64 -3.47 1.28 4.62
CA CYS A 64 -4.65 0.81 3.88
C CYS A 64 -5.30 -0.42 4.54
N SER A 65 -4.49 -1.35 5.06
CA SER A 65 -4.99 -2.52 5.81
C SER A 65 -5.78 -2.13 7.06
N VAL A 66 -5.31 -1.12 7.79
CA VAL A 66 -5.94 -0.60 9.02
C VAL A 66 -7.18 0.22 8.68
N ILE A 67 -7.12 1.02 7.61
CA ILE A 67 -8.25 1.83 7.12
C ILE A 67 -9.40 0.93 6.70
N LEU A 68 -9.13 -0.08 5.87
CA LEU A 68 -10.14 -1.05 5.42
C LEU A 68 -10.67 -1.92 6.57
N GLY A 69 -9.83 -2.21 7.58
CA GLY A 69 -10.29 -2.88 8.79
C GLY A 69 -11.38 -2.11 9.55
N LYS A 70 -11.40 -0.77 9.45
CA LYS A 70 -12.45 0.09 10.03
C LYS A 70 -13.57 0.40 9.04
N TYR A 71 -13.24 0.56 7.78
CA TYR A 71 -14.15 0.97 6.70
C TYR A 71 -14.08 -0.04 5.55
N PRO A 72 -14.69 -1.23 5.70
CA PRO A 72 -14.50 -2.35 4.77
C PRO A 72 -15.11 -2.14 3.38
N HIS A 73 -15.93 -1.09 3.23
CA HIS A 73 -16.60 -0.75 1.97
C HIS A 73 -15.96 0.43 1.24
N LEU A 74 -14.85 0.98 1.75
CA LEU A 74 -14.09 1.97 0.99
C LEU A 74 -13.35 1.30 -0.15
N ASP A 75 -13.37 1.95 -1.30
CA ASP A 75 -12.46 1.63 -2.39
C ASP A 75 -11.18 2.47 -2.23
N VAL A 76 -10.01 1.82 -2.25
CA VAL A 76 -8.74 2.45 -1.89
C VAL A 76 -7.63 2.07 -2.86
N VAL A 77 -6.76 3.03 -3.11
CA VAL A 77 -5.53 2.88 -3.90
C VAL A 77 -4.41 3.65 -3.21
N SER A 78 -3.18 3.15 -3.32
CA SER A 78 -1.99 3.79 -2.77
C SER A 78 -1.02 4.12 -3.91
N PHE A 79 -0.56 5.37 -3.96
CA PHE A 79 0.39 5.84 -4.97
C PHE A 79 1.15 7.05 -4.42
N GLY A 80 2.30 7.35 -5.01
CA GLY A 80 3.13 8.46 -4.55
C GLY A 80 4.32 8.74 -5.47
N PRO A 81 5.07 9.83 -5.20
CA PRO A 81 6.31 10.09 -5.92
C PRO A 81 7.39 9.07 -5.56
N THR A 82 8.45 9.01 -6.36
CA THR A 82 9.56 8.10 -6.10
C THR A 82 10.41 8.59 -4.93
N MET A 83 10.27 7.91 -3.80
CA MET A 83 11.14 8.01 -2.63
C MET A 83 12.26 6.97 -2.71
N ARG A 84 13.46 7.32 -2.23
CA ARG A 84 14.61 6.40 -2.18
C ARG A 84 15.20 6.35 -0.78
N SER A 85 15.46 5.14 -0.33
CA SER A 85 16.07 4.86 0.98
C SER A 85 15.26 5.44 2.16
N PRO A 86 13.91 5.29 2.19
CA PRO A 86 13.12 5.73 3.33
C PRO A 86 13.62 5.07 4.63
N HIS A 87 13.46 5.77 5.76
CA HIS A 87 13.91 5.32 7.08
C HIS A 87 15.43 5.26 7.27
N THR A 88 16.18 5.96 6.42
CA THR A 88 17.64 6.07 6.54
C THR A 88 18.08 7.53 6.54
N THR A 89 19.29 7.81 7.00
CA THR A 89 19.88 9.17 6.90
C THR A 89 20.13 9.62 5.46
N SER A 90 20.00 8.70 4.49
CA SER A 90 20.13 8.96 3.06
C SER A 90 18.77 9.05 2.34
N GLU A 91 17.67 9.15 3.08
CA GLU A 91 16.33 9.31 2.53
C GLU A 91 16.25 10.55 1.61
N ARG A 92 15.69 10.35 0.43
CA ARG A 92 15.60 11.40 -0.60
C ARG A 92 14.44 11.17 -1.55
N CYS A 93 13.88 12.26 -2.03
CA CYS A 93 12.86 12.26 -3.06
C CYS A 93 13.45 12.54 -4.44
N LEU A 94 12.99 11.83 -5.47
CA LEU A 94 13.33 12.13 -6.85
C LEU A 94 12.44 13.26 -7.38
N ILE A 95 12.95 14.49 -7.36
CA ILE A 95 12.19 15.73 -7.67
C ILE A 95 11.40 15.63 -8.98
N LYS A 96 11.96 15.04 -10.04
CA LYS A 96 11.27 14.91 -11.34
C LYS A 96 9.95 14.12 -11.29
N THR A 97 9.71 13.36 -10.22
CA THR A 97 8.48 12.55 -10.04
C THR A 97 7.41 13.27 -9.21
N ILE A 98 7.73 14.40 -8.59
CA ILE A 98 6.77 15.19 -7.79
C ILE A 98 5.66 15.79 -8.67
N ALA A 99 6.04 16.45 -9.77
CA ALA A 99 5.05 17.08 -10.65
C ALA A 99 4.11 16.07 -11.32
N PRO A 100 4.59 14.94 -11.91
CA PRO A 100 3.70 13.88 -12.41
C PRO A 100 2.74 13.35 -11.34
N PHE A 101 3.25 13.05 -10.13
CA PHE A 101 2.40 12.64 -9.00
C PHE A 101 1.29 13.66 -8.73
N TRP A 102 1.64 14.95 -8.67
CA TRP A 102 0.67 16.00 -8.39
C TRP A 102 -0.38 16.18 -9.50
N GLU A 103 0.01 16.07 -10.77
CA GLU A 103 -0.93 16.13 -11.88
C GLU A 103 -1.92 14.96 -11.84
N LEU A 104 -1.46 13.76 -11.48
CA LEU A 104 -2.33 12.59 -11.31
C LEU A 104 -3.33 12.78 -10.17
N VAL A 105 -2.89 13.32 -9.03
CA VAL A 105 -3.78 13.67 -7.91
C VAL A 105 -4.87 14.64 -8.37
N LYS A 106 -4.49 15.75 -9.01
CA LYS A 106 -5.44 16.76 -9.47
C LYS A 106 -6.46 16.21 -10.47
N LYS A 107 -5.99 15.45 -11.48
CA LYS A 107 -6.87 14.88 -12.50
C LYS A 107 -7.88 13.92 -11.88
N THR A 108 -7.42 13.01 -11.03
CA THR A 108 -8.27 12.05 -10.31
C THR A 108 -9.33 12.75 -9.47
N LEU A 109 -8.97 13.82 -8.75
CA LEU A 109 -9.92 14.58 -7.94
C LEU A 109 -10.93 15.39 -8.78
N ALA A 110 -10.53 15.84 -9.97
CA ALA A 110 -11.39 16.60 -10.86
C ALA A 110 -12.44 15.73 -11.58
N GLU A 111 -12.13 14.45 -11.78
CA GLU A 111 -12.93 13.50 -12.58
C GLU A 111 -13.53 12.37 -11.72
N VAL A 112 -13.69 12.60 -10.41
CA VAL A 112 -14.38 11.66 -9.52
C VAL A 112 -15.81 11.40 -10.04
N PRO A 113 -16.20 10.13 -10.24
CA PRO A 113 -17.53 9.77 -10.75
C PRO A 113 -18.67 10.32 -9.88
N ALA A 114 -19.74 10.75 -10.53
CA ALA A 114 -21.01 11.03 -9.85
C ALA A 114 -21.67 9.72 -9.40
N LYS A 115 -22.26 9.74 -8.21
CA LYS A 115 -23.02 8.61 -7.66
C LYS A 115 -24.46 8.58 -8.15
#